data_AF-A0A0G1TVK6-F1
#
_entry.id   AF-A0A0G1TVK6-F1
#
_cell.length_a   1.000
_cell.length_b   1.000
_cell.length_c   1.000
_cell.angle_alpha   90.00
_cell.angle_beta   90.00
_cell.angle_gamma   90.00
#
_symmetry.space_group_name_H-M   'P 1'
#
loop_
_entity.id
_entity.type
_entity.pdbx_description
1 polymer ?
#
loop_
_entity_poly.entity_id
_entity_poly.type
_entity_poly.pdbx_seq_one_letter_code
_entity_poly.pdbx_strand_id
1 'polypeptide(L)'
;MHVHGAQFSANNLVLKGNGGQAYTHGIHLKDAPPETIIENSQFSEFVYSDNIDAPAAIYIEGGSPVVRDSSFQNNAYGIIIENSSPTLKGNILETNDIPIQMGGNSAPSFSANTANGNAVNGIVVRNWAVLENALWSVDLPYVIWEGASVGRGAVLTVEPGAVIKFKPPNSGGYSGLGVSGSLIARGTLDAPIVFTSIADEYGGDTDNSSVVPVPGVFSISIESDSSIFDNVVVRYGGKQGYNVWGIRYEPVAAVQIIGGSGFILINSVFENNIHHIYWPNSGGACEALGVEGDSNSFDGSGEITCGGNIPFP
;
A
#
# COMPACT_ATOMS: atom_id res chain seq x y z
N MET A 1 -3.34 28.44 -1.60
CA MET A 1 -4.65 28.76 -2.21
C MET A 1 -5.68 27.76 -1.72
N HIS A 2 -6.89 28.19 -1.32
CA HIS A 2 -7.95 27.30 -0.82
C HIS A 2 -9.14 27.37 -1.78
N VAL A 3 -9.57 26.22 -2.31
CA VAL A 3 -10.72 26.07 -3.23
C VAL A 3 -11.72 25.13 -2.56
N HIS A 4 -12.94 25.60 -2.30
CA HIS A 4 -13.95 24.85 -1.55
C HIS A 4 -15.22 24.69 -2.39
N GLY A 5 -15.55 23.45 -2.77
CA GLY A 5 -16.79 23.09 -3.47
C GLY A 5 -17.00 23.76 -4.83
N ALA A 6 -15.97 24.40 -5.38
CA ALA A 6 -16.04 25.15 -6.62
C ALA A 6 -15.17 24.49 -7.69
N GLN A 7 -15.60 24.62 -8.94
CA GLN A 7 -14.76 24.31 -10.08
C GLN A 7 -13.55 25.24 -10.10
N PHE A 8 -12.37 24.68 -10.28
CA PHE A 8 -11.12 25.41 -10.46
C PHE A 8 -10.32 24.81 -11.62
N SER A 9 -9.81 25.66 -12.51
CA SER A 9 -8.95 25.20 -13.60
C SER A 9 -7.62 25.94 -13.55
N ALA A 10 -6.54 25.17 -13.51
CA ALA A 10 -5.18 25.68 -13.61
C ALA A 10 -4.45 24.96 -14.76
N ASN A 11 -3.83 25.73 -15.64
CA ASN A 11 -3.01 25.24 -16.73
C ASN A 11 -1.74 26.10 -16.83
N ASN A 12 -0.57 25.48 -16.92
CA ASN A 12 0.74 26.16 -16.91
C ASN A 12 0.98 27.02 -15.65
N LEU A 13 0.43 26.58 -14.53
CA LEU A 13 0.60 27.25 -13.25
C LEU A 13 1.96 26.87 -12.66
N VAL A 14 2.72 27.85 -12.16
CA VAL A 14 3.97 27.62 -11.43
C VAL A 14 3.77 28.08 -10.00
N LEU A 15 3.73 27.13 -9.05
CA LEU A 15 3.69 27.40 -7.62
C LEU A 15 4.98 26.96 -6.96
N LYS A 16 5.59 27.90 -6.25
CA LYS A 16 6.84 27.68 -5.54
C LYS A 16 6.62 28.02 -4.07
N GLY A 17 6.92 27.09 -3.17
CA GLY A 17 7.01 27.33 -1.74
C GLY A 17 8.23 28.19 -1.41
N ASN A 18 8.30 28.70 -0.18
CA ASN A 18 9.35 29.65 0.20
C ASN A 18 10.72 28.99 0.44
N GLY A 19 10.88 27.69 0.20
CA GLY A 19 12.13 26.95 0.45
C GLY A 19 12.55 26.86 1.93
N GLY A 20 11.69 27.35 2.85
CA GLY A 20 11.82 27.25 4.31
C GLY A 20 10.58 26.61 4.92
N GLN A 21 10.35 26.76 6.23
CA GLN A 21 9.16 26.20 6.92
C GLN A 21 7.86 26.68 6.27
N ALA A 22 7.25 25.84 5.44
CA ALA A 22 5.92 26.10 4.92
C ALA A 22 4.88 25.59 5.94
N TYR A 23 4.04 26.48 6.45
CA TYR A 23 2.98 26.12 7.41
C TYR A 23 1.63 25.85 6.73
N THR A 24 1.57 25.94 5.40
CA THR A 24 0.35 25.84 4.62
C THR A 24 0.59 25.11 3.32
N HIS A 25 -0.42 24.36 2.86
CA HIS A 25 -0.42 23.73 1.55
C HIS A 25 -0.31 24.76 0.41
N GLY A 26 0.29 24.35 -0.72
CA GLY A 26 0.30 25.16 -1.93
C GLY A 26 -1.11 25.41 -2.45
N ILE A 27 -1.83 24.32 -2.75
CA ILE A 27 -3.25 24.32 -3.08
C ILE A 27 -3.97 23.34 -2.17
N HIS A 28 -5.01 23.81 -1.46
CA HIS A 28 -5.97 22.96 -0.77
C HIS A 28 -7.27 22.91 -1.58
N LEU A 29 -7.59 21.73 -2.12
CA LEU A 29 -8.82 21.43 -2.83
C LEU A 29 -9.75 20.70 -1.88
N LYS A 30 -10.80 21.37 -1.41
CA LYS A 30 -11.83 20.78 -0.55
C LYS A 30 -13.12 20.56 -1.32
N ASP A 31 -13.62 19.33 -1.35
CA ASP A 31 -14.84 18.91 -2.06
C ASP A 31 -14.83 19.34 -3.54
N ALA A 32 -13.64 19.34 -4.16
CA ALA A 32 -13.48 19.79 -5.53
C ALA A 32 -14.13 18.80 -6.50
N PRO A 33 -15.02 19.25 -7.41
CA PRO A 33 -15.71 18.36 -8.33
C PRO A 33 -14.77 17.91 -9.47
N PRO A 34 -15.14 16.90 -10.27
CA PRO A 34 -14.26 16.35 -11.32
C PRO A 34 -13.94 17.32 -12.46
N GLU A 35 -14.70 18.41 -12.60
CA GLU A 35 -14.39 19.52 -13.51
C GLU A 35 -13.26 20.41 -13.01
N THR A 36 -12.80 20.22 -11.77
CA THR A 36 -11.59 20.86 -11.25
C THR A 36 -10.37 20.16 -11.83
N ILE A 37 -9.64 20.86 -12.69
CA ILE A 37 -8.51 20.32 -13.44
C ILE A 37 -7.26 21.17 -13.17
N ILE A 38 -6.20 20.52 -12.71
CA ILE A 38 -4.85 21.08 -12.64
C ILE A 38 -3.99 20.33 -13.65
N GLU A 39 -3.47 21.03 -14.65
CA GLU A 39 -2.68 20.42 -15.73
C GLU A 39 -1.45 21.23 -16.11
N ASN A 40 -0.43 20.58 -16.69
CA ASN A 40 0.80 21.22 -17.19
C ASN A 40 1.47 22.16 -16.18
N SER A 41 1.32 21.88 -14.89
CA SER A 41 1.67 22.80 -13.82
C SER A 41 2.90 22.33 -13.05
N GLN A 42 3.60 23.25 -12.40
CA GLN A 42 4.85 22.99 -11.69
C GLN A 42 4.70 23.38 -10.22
N PHE A 43 5.07 22.47 -9.34
CA PHE A 43 4.96 22.62 -7.89
C PHE A 43 6.29 22.29 -7.22
N SER A 44 6.90 23.25 -6.52
CA SER A 44 8.19 23.00 -5.89
C SER A 44 8.43 23.72 -4.57
N GLU A 45 9.36 23.19 -3.77
CA GLU A 45 9.89 23.81 -2.54
C GLU A 45 8.86 24.04 -1.41
N PHE A 46 7.83 23.18 -1.33
CA PHE A 46 6.94 23.07 -0.17
C PHE A 46 7.58 22.17 0.90
N VAL A 47 8.53 22.70 1.66
CA VAL A 47 9.37 21.95 2.63
C VAL A 47 8.98 22.29 4.07
N TYR A 48 9.15 21.34 4.99
CA TYR A 48 9.00 21.56 6.44
C TYR A 48 9.92 20.59 7.20
N SER A 49 10.69 21.06 8.19
CA SER A 49 11.74 20.22 8.80
C SER A 49 11.32 19.46 10.05
N ASP A 50 10.18 19.81 10.69
CA ASP A 50 9.99 19.51 12.11
C ASP A 50 8.72 18.72 12.52
N ASN A 51 7.87 18.20 11.61
CA ASN A 51 6.67 17.47 12.05
C ASN A 51 5.96 16.59 10.99
N ILE A 52 5.06 15.74 11.51
CA ILE A 52 4.10 14.84 10.84
C ILE A 52 3.04 15.61 10.02
N ASP A 53 2.90 16.93 10.23
CA ASP A 53 1.97 17.84 9.53
C ASP A 53 2.65 18.69 8.43
N ALA A 54 3.67 18.17 7.75
CA ALA A 54 4.34 18.92 6.69
C ALA A 54 3.37 19.23 5.53
N PRO A 55 3.47 20.41 4.90
CA PRO A 55 2.54 20.82 3.86
C PRO A 55 2.76 20.04 2.57
N ALA A 56 1.66 19.62 1.97
CA ALA A 56 1.64 19.23 0.57
C ALA A 56 1.66 20.41 -0.40
N ALA A 57 2.26 20.20 -1.57
CA ALA A 57 2.09 21.12 -2.68
C ALA A 57 0.63 21.17 -3.13
N ILE A 58 -0.04 20.01 -3.20
CA ILE A 58 -1.50 19.91 -3.33
C ILE A 58 -2.06 19.02 -2.23
N TYR A 59 -3.02 19.53 -1.47
CA TYR A 59 -3.81 18.76 -0.52
C TYR A 59 -5.25 18.65 -1.04
N ILE A 60 -5.75 17.42 -1.20
CA ILE A 60 -7.09 17.12 -1.70
C ILE A 60 -7.88 16.47 -0.57
N GLU A 61 -8.96 17.12 -0.16
CA GLU A 61 -9.85 16.66 0.91
C GLU A 61 -11.27 16.56 0.35
N GLY A 62 -11.83 15.36 0.22
CA GLY A 62 -13.12 15.19 -0.46
C GLY A 62 -13.06 15.43 -1.98
N GLY A 63 -14.18 15.20 -2.67
CA GLY A 63 -14.30 15.44 -4.10
C GLY A 63 -13.57 14.44 -5.00
N SER A 64 -13.39 14.80 -6.27
CA SER A 64 -12.77 13.95 -7.31
C SER A 64 -12.06 14.75 -8.41
N PRO A 65 -11.21 15.75 -8.08
CA PRO A 65 -10.55 16.57 -9.09
C PRO A 65 -9.57 15.77 -9.95
N VAL A 66 -9.14 16.35 -11.06
CA VAL A 66 -8.12 15.79 -11.96
C VAL A 66 -6.83 16.58 -11.82
N VAL A 67 -5.72 15.90 -11.55
CA VAL A 67 -4.37 16.47 -11.61
C VAL A 67 -3.57 15.68 -12.62
N ARG A 68 -3.12 16.32 -13.69
CA ARG A 68 -2.41 15.61 -14.74
C ARG A 68 -1.26 16.37 -15.37
N ASP A 69 -0.35 15.65 -16.01
CA ASP A 69 0.71 16.21 -16.84
C ASP A 69 1.53 17.30 -16.11
N SER A 70 1.65 17.19 -14.78
CA SER A 70 2.23 18.21 -13.89
C SER A 70 3.47 17.68 -13.16
N SER A 71 4.37 18.58 -12.75
CA SER A 71 5.62 18.22 -12.07
C SER A 71 5.65 18.66 -10.61
N PHE A 72 6.10 17.78 -9.72
CA PHE A 72 6.23 17.99 -8.29
C PHE A 72 7.68 17.73 -7.86
N GLN A 73 8.39 18.76 -7.41
CA GLN A 73 9.82 18.68 -7.11
C GLN A 73 10.22 19.30 -5.76
N ASN A 74 11.09 18.63 -5.00
CA ASN A 74 11.63 19.16 -3.72
C ASN A 74 10.53 19.57 -2.72
N ASN A 75 9.47 18.76 -2.60
CA ASN A 75 8.40 18.99 -1.62
C ASN A 75 8.48 17.95 -0.50
N ALA A 76 8.07 18.31 0.71
CA ALA A 76 7.85 17.32 1.77
C ALA A 76 6.76 16.34 1.34
N TYR A 77 5.63 16.87 0.85
CA TYR A 77 4.62 16.08 0.17
C TYR A 77 4.30 16.68 -1.20
N GLY A 78 4.32 15.87 -2.26
CA GLY A 78 3.83 16.30 -3.58
C GLY A 78 2.31 16.48 -3.53
N ILE A 79 1.59 15.38 -3.35
CA ILE A 79 0.14 15.35 -3.27
C ILE A 79 -0.32 14.54 -2.05
N ILE A 80 -1.19 15.12 -1.21
CA ILE A 80 -1.91 14.39 -0.15
C ILE A 80 -3.38 14.25 -0.55
N ILE A 81 -3.93 13.05 -0.40
CA ILE A 81 -5.32 12.70 -0.71
C ILE A 81 -5.98 12.16 0.57
N GLU A 82 -7.03 12.83 1.04
CA GLU A 82 -7.80 12.41 2.22
C GLU A 82 -9.29 12.38 1.91
N ASN A 83 -9.93 11.23 2.14
CA ASN A 83 -11.35 10.98 1.89
C ASN A 83 -11.81 11.43 0.49
N SER A 84 -10.99 11.20 -0.54
CA SER A 84 -11.19 11.75 -1.89
C SER A 84 -10.90 10.70 -2.96
N SER A 85 -11.46 10.91 -4.16
CA SER A 85 -11.28 10.01 -5.31
C SER A 85 -10.79 10.77 -6.56
N PRO A 86 -9.64 11.46 -6.50
CA PRO A 86 -9.11 12.20 -7.65
C PRO A 86 -8.58 11.28 -8.75
N THR A 87 -8.44 11.83 -9.96
CA THR A 87 -7.66 11.22 -11.04
C THR A 87 -6.28 11.86 -11.10
N LEU A 88 -5.22 11.07 -10.87
CA LEU A 88 -3.84 11.51 -11.03
C LEU A 88 -3.20 10.82 -12.24
N LYS A 89 -2.84 11.60 -13.26
CA LYS A 89 -2.36 11.04 -14.53
C LYS A 89 -1.14 11.75 -15.10
N GLY A 90 -0.12 11.02 -15.55
CA GLY A 90 0.97 11.66 -16.30
C GLY A 90 1.82 12.61 -15.47
N ASN A 91 1.76 12.55 -14.13
CA ASN A 91 2.51 13.47 -13.28
C ASN A 91 3.94 12.97 -13.05
N ILE A 92 4.88 13.91 -12.98
CA ILE A 92 6.29 13.66 -12.74
C ILE A 92 6.61 14.10 -11.31
N LEU A 93 6.88 13.14 -10.42
CA LEU A 93 7.15 13.40 -9.01
C LEU A 93 8.60 13.03 -8.68
N GLU A 94 9.43 14.04 -8.46
CA GLU A 94 10.87 13.85 -8.27
C GLU A 94 11.36 14.54 -7.00
N THR A 95 12.33 13.94 -6.32
CA THR A 95 13.03 14.56 -5.17
C THR A 95 12.13 15.11 -4.06
N ASN A 96 10.91 14.58 -3.92
CA ASN A 96 10.03 14.85 -2.80
C ASN A 96 10.35 13.88 -1.65
N ASP A 97 9.99 14.18 -0.41
CA ASP A 97 10.07 13.13 0.63
C ASP A 97 9.01 12.06 0.33
N ILE A 98 7.75 12.48 0.22
CA ILE A 98 6.64 11.62 -0.18
C ILE A 98 5.96 12.21 -1.43
N PRO A 99 6.04 11.55 -2.59
CA PRO A 99 5.48 12.09 -3.83
C PRO A 99 3.96 12.11 -3.78
N ILE A 100 3.34 11.00 -3.33
CA ILE A 100 1.90 10.87 -3.16
C ILE A 100 1.62 10.18 -1.83
N GLN A 101 0.72 10.73 -1.02
CA GLN A 101 0.09 10.06 0.11
C GLN A 101 -1.42 9.93 -0.12
N MET A 102 -1.99 8.78 0.20
CA MET A 102 -3.43 8.60 0.35
C MET A 102 -3.80 8.05 1.73
N GLY A 103 -4.89 8.57 2.29
CA GLY A 103 -5.45 8.19 3.58
C GLY A 103 -6.98 8.30 3.63
N GLY A 104 -7.57 7.94 4.77
CA GLY A 104 -9.02 7.96 4.96
C GLY A 104 -9.77 6.99 4.03
N ASN A 105 -11.02 7.33 3.70
CA ASN A 105 -11.84 6.60 2.73
C ASN A 105 -11.58 7.09 1.29
N SER A 106 -10.34 7.00 0.84
CA SER A 106 -9.94 7.48 -0.50
C SER A 106 -9.94 6.36 -1.53
N ALA A 107 -10.41 6.64 -2.75
CA ALA A 107 -10.36 5.73 -3.90
C ALA A 107 -9.87 6.43 -5.18
N PRO A 108 -8.65 7.02 -5.18
CA PRO A 108 -8.07 7.67 -6.35
C PRO A 108 -7.76 6.69 -7.49
N SER A 109 -7.72 7.20 -8.72
CA SER A 109 -7.22 6.48 -9.89
C SER A 109 -5.87 7.04 -10.33
N PHE A 110 -4.90 6.16 -10.58
CA PHE A 110 -3.55 6.53 -11.01
C PHE A 110 -3.22 5.96 -12.38
N SER A 111 -2.53 6.72 -13.22
CA SER A 111 -2.04 6.21 -14.50
C SER A 111 -0.88 7.04 -15.07
N ALA A 112 0.14 6.36 -15.58
CA ALA A 112 1.29 7.00 -16.21
C ALA A 112 2.01 8.03 -15.33
N ASN A 113 1.98 7.89 -14.01
CA ASN A 113 2.77 8.75 -13.13
C ASN A 113 4.19 8.17 -12.98
N THR A 114 5.16 9.03 -12.70
CA THR A 114 6.54 8.60 -12.43
C THR A 114 7.00 9.15 -11.08
N ALA A 115 7.64 8.30 -10.26
CA ALA A 115 8.23 8.70 -8.98
C ALA A 115 9.72 8.33 -8.95
N ASN A 116 10.62 9.31 -8.95
CA ASN A 116 12.07 9.08 -8.97
C ASN A 116 12.84 9.96 -7.98
N GLY A 117 13.81 9.38 -7.28
CA GLY A 117 14.67 10.11 -6.34
C GLY A 117 13.92 10.74 -5.17
N ASN A 118 12.67 10.32 -4.92
CA ASN A 118 11.92 10.71 -3.73
C ASN A 118 12.36 9.87 -2.55
N ALA A 119 12.15 10.28 -1.29
CA ALA A 119 12.48 9.41 -0.15
C ALA A 119 11.67 8.10 -0.17
N VAL A 120 10.46 8.13 -0.74
CA VAL A 120 9.69 6.93 -1.12
C VAL A 120 9.22 7.04 -2.57
N ASN A 121 9.71 6.19 -3.47
CA ASN A 121 9.32 6.16 -4.89
C ASN A 121 8.01 5.36 -5.11
N GLY A 122 6.92 5.77 -4.45
CA GLY A 122 5.64 5.09 -4.53
C GLY A 122 4.47 5.89 -3.93
N ILE A 123 3.28 5.31 -3.97
CA ILE A 123 2.08 5.87 -3.35
C ILE A 123 2.05 5.42 -1.89
N VAL A 124 2.31 6.34 -0.97
CA VAL A 124 2.24 6.05 0.47
C VAL A 124 0.79 5.93 0.91
N VAL A 125 0.43 4.79 1.48
CA VAL A 125 -0.89 4.49 2.02
C VAL A 125 -0.81 4.56 3.54
N ARG A 126 -1.41 5.60 4.13
CA ARG A 126 -1.33 5.88 5.57
C ARG A 126 -2.69 6.21 6.13
N ASN A 127 -3.05 5.61 7.27
CA ASN A 127 -4.38 5.78 7.89
C ASN A 127 -5.54 5.53 6.91
N TRP A 128 -5.34 4.60 5.96
CA TRP A 128 -6.32 4.31 4.92
C TRP A 128 -7.30 3.23 5.39
N ALA A 129 -8.58 3.55 5.29
CA ALA A 129 -9.67 2.65 5.65
C ALA A 129 -10.79 2.86 4.63
N VAL A 130 -10.84 2.00 3.62
CA VAL A 130 -11.83 2.13 2.56
C VAL A 130 -13.14 1.43 2.97
N LEU A 131 -14.25 2.12 2.75
CA LEU A 131 -15.61 1.65 3.02
C LEU A 131 -16.39 1.42 1.72
N GLU A 132 -15.83 1.83 0.59
CA GLU A 132 -16.37 1.64 -0.76
C GLU A 132 -15.40 0.84 -1.63
N ASN A 133 -15.81 0.50 -2.86
CA ASN A 133 -14.93 -0.23 -3.76
C ASN A 133 -13.76 0.63 -4.20
N ALA A 134 -12.56 0.06 -4.16
CA ALA A 134 -11.33 0.70 -4.62
C ALA A 134 -10.60 -0.19 -5.64
N LEU A 135 -9.85 0.47 -6.51
CA LEU A 135 -8.98 -0.16 -7.50
C LEU A 135 -7.55 0.29 -7.24
N TRP A 136 -6.64 -0.65 -7.07
CA TRP A 136 -5.21 -0.41 -7.09
C TRP A 136 -4.68 -0.81 -8.45
N SER A 137 -4.41 0.20 -9.28
CA SER A 137 -3.97 0.04 -10.66
C SER A 137 -2.47 -0.18 -10.77
N VAL A 138 -2.03 -0.76 -11.89
CA VAL A 138 -0.60 -0.86 -12.19
C VAL A 138 -0.06 0.49 -12.66
N ASP A 139 0.53 1.26 -11.72
CA ASP A 139 1.17 2.57 -12.00
C ASP A 139 2.46 2.73 -11.20
N LEU A 140 2.35 3.04 -9.91
CA LEU A 140 3.46 3.11 -8.95
C LEU A 140 3.27 2.05 -7.86
N PRO A 141 4.34 1.58 -7.19
CA PRO A 141 4.19 0.72 -6.03
C PRO A 141 3.35 1.39 -4.93
N TYR A 142 2.39 0.65 -4.37
CA TYR A 142 1.65 1.08 -3.18
C TYR A 142 2.44 0.72 -1.93
N VAL A 143 2.67 1.67 -1.03
CA VAL A 143 3.43 1.46 0.20
C VAL A 143 2.52 1.60 1.40
N ILE A 144 2.03 0.49 1.95
CA ILE A 144 1.26 0.47 3.19
C ILE A 144 2.20 0.76 4.35
N TRP A 145 2.13 1.99 4.84
CA TRP A 145 2.94 2.46 5.95
C TRP A 145 2.13 2.31 7.25
N GLU A 146 2.65 1.46 8.15
CA GLU A 146 2.04 1.08 9.44
C GLU A 146 0.77 0.22 9.30
N GLY A 147 -0.21 0.63 8.50
CA GLY A 147 -1.38 -0.20 8.26
C GLY A 147 -2.45 0.40 7.35
N ALA A 148 -3.28 -0.49 6.84
CA ALA A 148 -4.42 -0.20 5.97
C ALA A 148 -5.57 -1.18 6.25
N SER A 149 -6.80 -0.79 5.90
CA SER A 149 -7.95 -1.70 6.01
C SER A 149 -8.97 -1.57 4.89
N VAL A 150 -9.58 -2.72 4.54
CA VAL A 150 -10.74 -2.83 3.66
C VAL A 150 -11.94 -3.16 4.53
N GLY A 151 -12.84 -2.20 4.69
CA GLY A 151 -14.01 -2.30 5.53
C GLY A 151 -15.04 -3.30 5.00
N ARG A 152 -15.96 -3.72 5.88
CA ARG A 152 -17.04 -4.66 5.50
C ARG A 152 -17.89 -4.09 4.36
N GLY A 153 -18.18 -4.92 3.36
CA GLY A 153 -18.95 -4.52 2.17
C GLY A 153 -18.13 -3.83 1.08
N ALA A 154 -16.91 -3.36 1.38
CA ALA A 154 -15.98 -2.83 0.39
C ALA A 154 -15.24 -3.96 -0.35
N VAL A 155 -14.82 -3.67 -1.58
CA VAL A 155 -13.95 -4.54 -2.38
C VAL A 155 -12.73 -3.75 -2.81
N LEU A 156 -11.54 -4.22 -2.41
CA LEU A 156 -10.29 -3.80 -3.00
C LEU A 156 -9.94 -4.74 -4.16
N THR A 157 -9.95 -4.22 -5.37
CA THR A 157 -9.45 -4.94 -6.56
C THR A 157 -8.04 -4.48 -6.87
N VAL A 158 -7.14 -5.41 -7.10
CA VAL A 158 -5.74 -5.14 -7.46
C VAL A 158 -5.50 -5.63 -8.88
N GLU A 159 -5.00 -4.75 -9.75
CA GLU A 159 -4.72 -5.09 -11.15
C GLU A 159 -3.48 -6.00 -11.30
N PRO A 160 -3.44 -6.87 -12.33
CA PRO A 160 -2.26 -7.66 -12.64
C PRO A 160 -0.98 -6.82 -12.75
N GLY A 161 0.11 -7.30 -12.17
CA GLY A 161 1.41 -6.63 -12.17
C GLY A 161 1.59 -5.54 -11.11
N ALA A 162 0.55 -5.20 -10.33
CA ALA A 162 0.69 -4.25 -9.24
C ALA A 162 1.61 -4.78 -8.13
N VAL A 163 2.38 -3.87 -7.52
CA VAL A 163 3.30 -4.16 -6.41
C VAL A 163 2.83 -3.41 -5.16
N ILE A 164 2.60 -4.17 -4.09
CA ILE A 164 2.17 -3.69 -2.79
C ILE A 164 3.30 -3.97 -1.82
N LYS A 165 3.88 -2.90 -1.30
CA LYS A 165 4.97 -2.93 -0.33
C LYS A 165 4.49 -2.53 1.05
N PHE A 166 5.12 -3.09 2.06
CA PHE A 166 4.79 -2.82 3.46
C PHE A 166 5.97 -2.19 4.18
N LYS A 167 5.71 -1.05 4.83
CA LYS A 167 6.68 -0.35 5.67
C LYS A 167 6.22 -0.37 7.13
N PRO A 168 6.91 -1.09 8.03
CA PRO A 168 6.58 -1.08 9.45
C PRO A 168 6.81 0.31 10.08
N PRO A 169 6.17 0.60 11.23
CA PRO A 169 6.40 1.85 11.95
C PRO A 169 7.87 1.97 12.40
N ASN A 170 8.37 3.20 12.42
CA ASN A 170 9.77 3.48 12.82
C ASN A 170 10.06 3.09 14.29
N SER A 171 9.02 3.01 15.13
CA SER A 171 9.10 2.57 16.53
C SER A 171 9.28 1.05 16.69
N GLY A 172 9.29 0.30 15.57
CA GLY A 172 9.32 -1.16 15.57
C GLY A 172 7.93 -1.78 15.58
N GLY A 173 7.83 -3.03 15.10
CA GLY A 173 6.57 -3.73 14.90
C GLY A 173 6.49 -4.32 13.49
N TYR A 174 5.27 -4.47 12.99
CA TYR A 174 4.98 -4.92 11.63
C TYR A 174 3.90 -4.03 11.03
N SER A 175 3.86 -3.92 9.70
CA SER A 175 2.77 -3.28 8.97
C SER A 175 1.64 -4.27 8.70
N GLY A 176 0.42 -3.80 8.41
CA GLY A 176 -0.71 -4.70 8.22
C GLY A 176 -1.73 -4.27 7.18
N LEU A 177 -2.35 -5.25 6.53
CA LEU A 177 -3.58 -5.06 5.74
C LEU A 177 -4.70 -5.90 6.34
N GLY A 178 -5.68 -5.25 6.97
CA GLY A 178 -6.88 -5.91 7.49
C GLY A 178 -8.01 -5.90 6.46
N VAL A 179 -8.54 -7.06 6.11
CA VAL A 179 -9.57 -7.21 5.06
C VAL A 179 -10.83 -7.81 5.68
N SER A 180 -11.71 -6.93 6.17
CA SER A 180 -13.07 -7.31 6.60
C SER A 180 -14.09 -7.28 5.44
N GLY A 181 -13.78 -6.57 4.35
CA GLY A 181 -14.44 -6.64 3.04
C GLY A 181 -13.81 -7.72 2.15
N SER A 182 -13.66 -7.49 0.85
CA SER A 182 -12.97 -8.44 -0.05
C SER A 182 -11.68 -7.87 -0.62
N LEU A 183 -10.66 -8.73 -0.77
CA LEU A 183 -9.45 -8.45 -1.53
C LEU A 183 -9.40 -9.35 -2.76
N ILE A 184 -9.50 -8.76 -3.94
CA ILE A 184 -9.50 -9.46 -5.21
C ILE A 184 -8.18 -9.19 -5.93
N ALA A 185 -7.23 -10.12 -5.80
CA ALA A 185 -5.93 -10.08 -6.43
C ALA A 185 -5.83 -11.22 -7.45
N ARG A 186 -6.06 -10.90 -8.72
CA ARG A 186 -5.92 -11.84 -9.84
C ARG A 186 -4.84 -11.35 -10.78
N GLY A 187 -3.61 -11.79 -10.55
CA GLY A 187 -2.50 -11.58 -11.45
C GLY A 187 -2.55 -12.51 -12.65
N THR A 188 -1.45 -12.54 -13.40
CA THR A 188 -1.19 -13.55 -14.44
C THR A 188 0.22 -14.09 -14.27
N LEU A 189 0.58 -15.17 -14.97
CA LEU A 189 1.95 -15.69 -14.94
C LEU A 189 3.00 -14.65 -15.36
N ASP A 190 2.68 -13.83 -16.36
CA ASP A 190 3.59 -12.79 -16.88
C ASP A 190 3.55 -11.49 -16.06
N ALA A 191 2.49 -11.28 -15.30
CA ALA A 191 2.27 -10.09 -14.47
C ALA A 191 1.62 -10.49 -13.13
N PRO A 192 2.37 -11.15 -12.24
CA PRO A 192 1.85 -11.52 -10.93
C PRO A 192 1.64 -10.27 -10.07
N ILE A 193 0.71 -10.35 -9.13
CA ILE A 193 0.54 -9.32 -8.10
C ILE A 193 1.48 -9.65 -6.95
N VAL A 194 2.24 -8.68 -6.45
CA VAL A 194 3.27 -8.94 -5.43
C VAL A 194 3.01 -8.17 -4.15
N PHE A 195 2.97 -8.89 -3.02
CA PHE A 195 2.95 -8.34 -1.67
C PHE A 195 4.31 -8.56 -1.01
N THR A 196 5.03 -7.49 -0.66
CA THR A 196 6.42 -7.60 -0.21
C THR A 196 6.85 -6.50 0.78
N SER A 197 8.08 -6.58 1.29
CA SER A 197 8.69 -5.52 2.11
C SER A 197 8.99 -4.27 1.28
N ILE A 198 8.97 -3.08 1.90
CA ILE A 198 9.46 -1.86 1.23
C ILE A 198 10.92 -1.96 0.78
N ALA A 199 11.74 -2.71 1.52
CA ALA A 199 13.15 -2.94 1.23
C ALA A 199 13.40 -4.01 0.16
N ASP A 200 12.35 -4.63 -0.41
CA ASP A 200 12.51 -5.57 -1.51
C ASP A 200 12.61 -4.81 -2.84
N GLU A 201 13.48 -5.26 -3.75
CA GLU A 201 13.73 -4.60 -5.04
C GLU A 201 12.73 -4.99 -6.13
N TYR A 202 11.73 -5.82 -5.80
CA TYR A 202 10.66 -6.17 -6.74
C TYR A 202 9.88 -4.90 -7.15
N GLY A 203 9.77 -4.66 -8.46
CA GLY A 203 9.16 -3.44 -9.01
C GLY A 203 10.03 -2.19 -8.88
N GLY A 204 11.31 -2.32 -8.51
CA GLY A 204 12.28 -1.23 -8.36
C GLY A 204 12.52 -0.78 -6.91
N ASP A 205 13.59 -0.01 -6.72
CA ASP A 205 14.03 0.54 -5.43
C ASP A 205 13.05 1.63 -4.95
N THR A 206 12.24 1.27 -3.95
CA THR A 206 11.13 2.12 -3.48
C THR A 206 11.53 3.01 -2.31
N ASP A 207 12.54 2.66 -1.52
CA ASP A 207 12.99 3.45 -0.36
C ASP A 207 14.40 4.03 -0.52
N ASN A 208 15.04 3.86 -1.69
CA ASN A 208 16.41 4.28 -2.02
C ASN A 208 17.43 3.79 -1.00
N SER A 209 17.21 2.57 -0.51
CA SER A 209 17.99 1.96 0.53
C SER A 209 18.84 0.83 -0.05
N SER A 210 19.99 0.57 0.57
CA SER A 210 20.78 -0.64 0.28
C SER A 210 20.50 -1.77 1.28
N VAL A 211 19.45 -1.63 2.09
CA VAL A 211 19.06 -2.61 3.09
C VAL A 211 18.49 -3.84 2.39
N VAL A 212 19.09 -5.00 2.65
CA VAL A 212 18.58 -6.28 2.17
C VAL A 212 17.24 -6.59 2.87
N PRO A 213 16.19 -7.00 2.14
CA PRO A 213 14.89 -7.29 2.73
C PRO A 213 15.00 -8.47 3.70
N VAL A 214 14.43 -8.30 4.89
CA VAL A 214 14.30 -9.35 5.90
C VAL A 214 12.83 -9.73 6.09
N PRO A 215 12.52 -11.01 6.34
CA PRO A 215 11.17 -11.43 6.64
C PRO A 215 10.71 -10.87 7.99
N GLY A 216 9.39 -10.83 8.21
CA GLY A 216 8.84 -10.45 9.51
C GLY A 216 8.21 -9.05 9.56
N VAL A 217 8.04 -8.40 8.41
CA VAL A 217 7.72 -6.98 8.34
C VAL A 217 6.23 -6.67 8.16
N PHE A 218 5.41 -7.65 7.75
CA PHE A 218 3.97 -7.45 7.59
C PHE A 218 3.11 -8.70 7.73
N SER A 219 1.80 -8.49 7.89
CA SER A 219 0.77 -9.53 7.79
C SER A 219 -0.45 -9.00 7.03
N ILE A 220 -1.08 -9.86 6.24
CA ILE A 220 -2.39 -9.63 5.61
C ILE A 220 -3.41 -10.51 6.34
N SER A 221 -4.44 -9.90 6.91
CA SER A 221 -5.49 -10.60 7.65
C SER A 221 -6.78 -10.59 6.83
N ILE A 222 -7.22 -11.77 6.40
CA ILE A 222 -8.46 -11.99 5.64
C ILE A 222 -9.56 -12.48 6.59
N GLU A 223 -10.62 -11.70 6.72
CA GLU A 223 -11.78 -12.00 7.57
C GLU A 223 -13.04 -12.31 6.76
N SER A 224 -12.95 -12.34 5.42
CA SER A 224 -14.10 -12.56 4.52
C SER A 224 -13.99 -13.83 3.69
N ASP A 225 -15.16 -14.34 3.29
CA ASP A 225 -15.33 -15.54 2.47
C ASP A 225 -15.17 -15.28 0.95
N SER A 226 -14.78 -14.08 0.52
CA SER A 226 -14.82 -13.70 -0.90
C SER A 226 -13.52 -13.09 -1.41
N SER A 227 -12.43 -13.20 -0.66
CA SER A 227 -11.10 -12.76 -1.10
C SER A 227 -10.43 -13.83 -1.97
N ILE A 228 -9.63 -13.40 -2.94
CA ILE A 228 -9.06 -14.26 -3.98
C ILE A 228 -7.62 -13.86 -4.23
N PHE A 229 -6.72 -14.84 -4.14
CA PHE A 229 -5.34 -14.77 -4.58
C PHE A 229 -5.17 -15.76 -5.74
N ASP A 230 -5.00 -15.24 -6.94
CA ASP A 230 -4.69 -16.00 -8.16
C ASP A 230 -3.47 -15.36 -8.82
N ASN A 231 -2.38 -16.11 -9.04
CA ASN A 231 -1.10 -15.57 -9.54
C ASN A 231 -0.55 -14.43 -8.68
N VAL A 232 -0.50 -14.67 -7.36
CA VAL A 232 0.03 -13.74 -6.36
C VAL A 232 1.37 -14.25 -5.83
N VAL A 233 2.32 -13.35 -5.56
CA VAL A 233 3.56 -13.66 -4.84
C VAL A 233 3.57 -12.91 -3.50
N VAL A 234 3.82 -13.62 -2.40
CA VAL A 234 3.93 -13.04 -1.07
C VAL A 234 5.33 -13.29 -0.51
N ARG A 235 6.05 -12.21 -0.17
CA ARG A 235 7.46 -12.26 0.26
C ARG A 235 7.69 -11.47 1.53
N TYR A 236 8.63 -11.91 2.36
CA TYR A 236 9.12 -11.16 3.54
C TYR A 236 8.06 -10.81 4.60
N GLY A 237 6.90 -11.45 4.55
CA GLY A 237 5.84 -11.32 5.54
C GLY A 237 6.00 -12.24 6.74
N GLY A 238 4.97 -12.22 7.58
CA GLY A 238 4.86 -12.91 8.85
C GLY A 238 5.47 -12.12 10.00
N LYS A 239 5.55 -12.76 11.17
CA LYS A 239 6.23 -12.26 12.36
C LYS A 239 6.65 -13.42 13.23
N GLN A 240 7.88 -13.37 13.74
CA GLN A 240 8.38 -14.34 14.70
C GLN A 240 7.68 -14.13 16.05
N GLY A 241 7.16 -15.21 16.62
CA GLY A 241 6.69 -15.21 18.00
C GLY A 241 7.87 -15.05 18.97
N TYR A 242 7.66 -14.37 20.10
CA TYR A 242 8.70 -14.17 21.10
C TYR A 242 8.13 -14.17 22.52
N ASN A 243 8.99 -14.47 23.49
CA ASN A 243 8.62 -14.50 24.90
C ASN A 243 9.26 -13.32 25.64
N VAL A 244 8.46 -12.56 26.37
CA VAL A 244 8.94 -11.45 27.20
C VAL A 244 8.33 -11.61 28.60
N TRP A 245 9.18 -11.82 29.60
CA TRP A 245 8.77 -12.00 31.01
C TRP A 245 7.70 -13.09 31.22
N GLY A 246 7.78 -14.18 30.44
CA GLY A 246 6.82 -15.29 30.50
C GLY A 246 5.51 -15.05 29.74
N ILE A 247 5.34 -13.87 29.11
CA ILE A 247 4.24 -13.60 28.18
C ILE A 247 4.66 -14.08 26.78
N ARG A 248 3.87 -14.99 26.23
CA ARG A 248 4.03 -15.50 24.87
C ARG A 248 3.35 -14.55 23.89
N TYR A 249 4.11 -13.99 22.96
CA TYR A 249 3.59 -13.33 21.77
C TYR A 249 3.60 -14.35 20.65
N GLU A 250 2.42 -14.72 20.17
CA GLU A 250 2.27 -15.75 19.15
C GLU A 250 2.85 -15.30 17.81
N PRO A 251 3.38 -16.24 17.02
CA PRO A 251 3.79 -15.97 15.65
C PRO A 251 2.62 -15.53 14.78
N VAL A 252 2.94 -14.83 13.69
CA VAL A 252 1.96 -14.31 12.73
C VAL A 252 2.36 -14.78 11.34
N ALA A 253 1.42 -15.32 10.56
CA ALA A 253 1.65 -15.66 9.15
C ALA A 253 1.64 -14.42 8.25
N ALA A 254 2.32 -14.49 7.11
CA ALA A 254 2.29 -13.44 6.10
C ALA A 254 0.86 -13.22 5.59
N VAL A 255 0.08 -14.29 5.47
CA VAL A 255 -1.36 -14.25 5.22
C VAL A 255 -2.10 -15.09 6.26
N GLN A 256 -3.07 -14.50 6.96
CA GLN A 256 -3.91 -15.17 7.94
C GLN A 256 -5.37 -15.11 7.50
N ILE A 257 -6.02 -16.27 7.44
CA ILE A 257 -7.43 -16.38 7.05
C ILE A 257 -8.24 -16.76 8.28
N ILE A 258 -8.79 -15.75 8.94
CA ILE A 258 -9.47 -15.86 10.24
C ILE A 258 -10.98 -16.07 10.05
N GLY A 259 -11.56 -15.47 9.01
CA GLY A 259 -13.00 -15.48 8.73
C GLY A 259 -13.40 -15.89 7.30
N GLY A 260 -12.48 -16.52 6.54
CA GLY A 260 -12.65 -16.80 5.11
C GLY A 260 -12.63 -18.28 4.76
N SER A 261 -13.70 -19.02 5.06
CA SER A 261 -13.91 -20.37 4.54
C SER A 261 -13.98 -20.40 3.00
N GLY A 262 -14.42 -19.31 2.38
CA GLY A 262 -14.49 -19.15 0.92
C GLY A 262 -13.29 -18.45 0.28
N PHE A 263 -12.18 -18.22 1.00
CA PHE A 263 -10.96 -17.68 0.40
C PHE A 263 -10.50 -18.58 -0.75
N ILE A 264 -10.08 -17.99 -1.86
CA ILE A 264 -9.58 -18.74 -3.03
C ILE A 264 -8.09 -18.48 -3.16
N LEU A 265 -7.29 -19.55 -3.16
CA LEU A 265 -5.85 -19.50 -3.39
C LEU A 265 -5.47 -20.40 -4.55
N ILE A 266 -4.97 -19.80 -5.64
CA ILE A 266 -4.64 -20.50 -6.88
C ILE A 266 -3.33 -19.91 -7.44
N ASN A 267 -2.46 -20.75 -8.04
CA ASN A 267 -1.27 -20.30 -8.79
C ASN A 267 -0.36 -19.29 -8.07
N SER A 268 -0.31 -19.32 -6.73
CA SER A 268 0.32 -18.28 -5.92
C SER A 268 1.53 -18.83 -5.17
N VAL A 269 2.57 -18.01 -5.02
CA VAL A 269 3.86 -18.38 -4.43
C VAL A 269 4.07 -17.62 -3.12
N PHE A 270 4.53 -18.33 -2.09
CA PHE A 270 4.90 -17.75 -0.80
C PHE A 270 6.36 -18.09 -0.51
N GLU A 271 7.24 -17.11 -0.57
CA GLU A 271 8.69 -17.31 -0.42
C GLU A 271 9.27 -16.33 0.60
N ASN A 272 10.40 -16.68 1.23
CA ASN A 272 11.10 -15.78 2.16
C ASN A 272 10.19 -15.16 3.24
N ASN A 273 9.21 -15.89 3.77
CA ASN A 273 8.35 -15.44 4.87
C ASN A 273 8.80 -16.11 6.18
N ILE A 274 8.52 -15.51 7.34
CA ILE A 274 8.74 -16.22 8.62
C ILE A 274 7.75 -17.39 8.74
N HIS A 275 6.49 -17.12 8.42
CA HIS A 275 5.41 -18.09 8.34
C HIS A 275 4.59 -17.72 7.11
N HIS A 276 4.30 -18.69 6.23
CA HIS A 276 3.70 -18.42 4.92
C HIS A 276 2.20 -18.07 5.04
N ILE A 277 1.39 -19.04 5.45
CA ILE A 277 -0.06 -18.90 5.49
C ILE A 277 -0.64 -19.61 6.72
N TYR A 278 -1.64 -19.02 7.35
CA TYR A 278 -2.44 -19.66 8.40
C TYR A 278 -3.91 -19.70 7.97
N TRP A 279 -4.46 -20.91 7.80
CA TRP A 279 -5.84 -21.11 7.32
C TRP A 279 -6.52 -22.33 7.98
N PRO A 280 -7.02 -22.18 9.22
CA PRO A 280 -7.55 -23.31 10.02
C PRO A 280 -8.85 -23.90 9.46
N ASN A 281 -9.66 -23.10 8.76
CA ASN A 281 -10.98 -23.49 8.23
C ASN A 281 -11.00 -23.65 6.70
N SER A 282 -9.94 -24.21 6.12
CA SER A 282 -9.73 -24.26 4.66
C SER A 282 -10.67 -25.17 3.86
N GLY A 283 -11.49 -25.99 4.51
CA GLY A 283 -12.46 -26.86 3.83
C GLY A 283 -11.87 -27.83 2.78
N GLY A 284 -10.54 -27.95 2.69
CA GLY A 284 -9.83 -28.74 1.66
C GLY A 284 -9.54 -28.01 0.34
N ALA A 285 -9.86 -26.71 0.19
CA ALA A 285 -9.73 -25.96 -1.07
C ALA A 285 -8.37 -25.25 -1.24
N CYS A 286 -7.28 -26.01 -1.16
CA CYS A 286 -5.93 -25.47 -1.13
C CYS A 286 -5.05 -26.17 -2.18
N GLU A 287 -4.96 -25.57 -3.37
CA GLU A 287 -4.05 -25.97 -4.44
C GLU A 287 -2.99 -24.86 -4.63
N ALA A 288 -1.94 -24.87 -3.81
CA ALA A 288 -0.78 -24.00 -4.00
C ALA A 288 0.27 -24.73 -4.87
N LEU A 289 0.60 -24.17 -6.04
CA LEU A 289 1.67 -24.65 -6.91
C LEU A 289 2.98 -23.94 -6.52
N GLY A 290 4.01 -24.69 -6.15
CA GLY A 290 5.37 -24.16 -5.97
C GLY A 290 5.67 -23.61 -4.58
N VAL A 291 6.01 -24.50 -3.66
CA VAL A 291 6.87 -24.18 -2.50
C VAL A 291 8.20 -24.87 -2.79
N GLU A 292 9.09 -24.27 -3.58
CA GLU A 292 10.42 -24.83 -3.88
C GLU A 292 11.52 -24.20 -3.03
N GLY A 293 12.25 -25.05 -2.27
CA GLY A 293 13.64 -24.93 -1.74
C GLY A 293 13.87 -23.95 -0.58
N ASP A 294 14.45 -24.28 0.57
CA ASP A 294 15.52 -25.25 0.85
C ASP A 294 15.41 -25.93 2.24
N SER A 295 16.01 -27.12 2.30
CA SER A 295 16.11 -28.08 3.41
C SER A 295 16.52 -27.53 4.77
N ASN A 296 15.69 -27.72 5.80
CA ASN A 296 15.98 -28.51 7.01
C ASN A 296 14.83 -28.41 8.03
N SER A 297 14.55 -29.53 8.69
CA SER A 297 13.66 -29.70 9.85
C SER A 297 12.19 -29.27 9.70
N PHE A 298 11.39 -30.25 9.27
CA PHE A 298 10.03 -30.45 9.79
C PHE A 298 10.09 -30.69 11.31
N ASP A 299 10.26 -29.61 12.06
CA ASP A 299 9.91 -29.37 13.49
C ASP A 299 10.44 -27.99 13.91
N GLY A 300 10.02 -26.93 13.21
CA GLY A 300 10.48 -25.56 13.45
C GLY A 300 9.95 -24.55 12.42
N SER A 301 8.67 -24.16 12.57
CA SER A 301 7.97 -22.99 11.97
C SER A 301 7.64 -22.90 10.47
N GLY A 302 8.13 -23.77 9.58
CA GLY A 302 7.69 -23.79 8.18
C GLY A 302 6.37 -24.54 7.96
N GLU A 303 5.21 -23.88 7.94
CA GLU A 303 3.95 -24.57 7.61
C GLU A 303 3.08 -23.93 6.52
N ILE A 304 2.61 -24.81 5.63
CA ILE A 304 1.29 -24.83 5.02
C ILE A 304 0.69 -26.21 5.38
N THR A 305 -0.46 -26.31 6.06
CA THR A 305 -1.32 -27.51 5.97
C THR A 305 -2.78 -27.14 5.82
N CYS A 306 -3.43 -27.81 4.89
CA CYS A 306 -4.80 -27.59 4.50
C CYS A 306 -5.62 -28.84 4.89
N GLY A 307 -6.67 -28.64 5.69
CA GLY A 307 -7.56 -29.69 6.21
C GLY A 307 -7.04 -30.44 7.45
N GLY A 308 -7.23 -29.86 8.64
CA GLY A 308 -7.07 -30.55 9.93
C GLY A 308 -6.78 -29.57 11.07
N ASN A 309 -7.49 -29.68 12.19
CA ASN A 309 -7.18 -28.93 13.41
C ASN A 309 -5.80 -29.35 13.93
N ILE A 310 -4.78 -28.53 13.70
CA ILE A 310 -3.52 -28.61 14.46
C ILE A 310 -3.54 -27.46 15.47
N PRO A 311 -3.43 -27.72 16.78
CA PRO A 311 -3.24 -26.67 17.76
C PRO A 311 -1.86 -26.04 17.55
N PHE A 312 -1.80 -24.71 17.59
CA PHE A 312 -0.54 -23.98 17.75
C PHE A 312 0.23 -24.54 18.98
N PRO A 313 1.53 -24.89 18.85
CA PRO A 313 2.36 -25.25 20.00
C PRO A 313 2.62 -24.05 20.94
#